data_AF-A0A8S3EHB0-F1
#
_entry.id   AF-A0A8S3EHB0-F1
#
_cell.length_a   1.000
_cell.length_b   1.000
_cell.length_c   1.000
_cell.angle_alpha   90.00
_cell.angle_beta   90.00
_cell.angle_gamma   90.00
#
_symmetry.space_group_name_H-M   'P 1'
#
loop_
_entity.id
_entity.type
_entity.pdbx_description
1 polymer ?
#
loop_
_entity_poly.entity_id
_entity_poly.type
_entity_poly.pdbx_seq_one_letter_code
_entity_poly.pdbx_strand_id
1 'polypeptide(L)'
;MLRRFFLFYSTFNADQYELSPWTGEFEPKTSNTIPFSILDPFEHDHNLTSNISQSNWLKFQEECSLAHQIFDECSKKRQHKSWGLSLILTRKSLPKNNFLHEQQKLYNYSQTTNTIELIS
;
A
#
# COMPACT_ATOMS: atom_id res chain seq x y z
N MET A 1 -15.76 1.51 -1.30
CA MET A 1 -14.90 0.75 -0.38
C MET A 1 -13.42 0.88 -0.71
N LEU A 2 -12.96 0.48 -1.90
CA LEU A 2 -11.52 0.44 -2.23
C LEU A 2 -10.75 1.78 -2.06
N ARG A 3 -11.36 2.92 -2.46
CA ARG A 3 -10.77 4.25 -2.18
C ARG A 3 -10.55 4.51 -0.69
N ARG A 4 -11.53 4.16 0.16
CA ARG A 4 -11.43 4.33 1.62
C ARG A 4 -10.40 3.40 2.24
N PHE A 5 -10.26 2.18 1.71
CA PHE A 5 -9.20 1.26 2.11
C PHE A 5 -7.81 1.88 1.90
N PHE A 6 -7.56 2.43 0.70
CA PHE A 6 -6.28 3.08 0.42
C PHE A 6 -6.03 4.31 1.29
N LEU A 7 -7.04 5.16 1.50
CA LEU A 7 -6.93 6.31 2.40
C LEU A 7 -6.60 5.90 3.84
N PHE A 8 -7.30 4.86 4.31
CA PHE A 8 -7.15 4.36 5.67
C PHE A 8 -5.70 3.92 5.90
N TYR A 9 -5.20 2.98 5.08
CA TYR A 9 -3.86 2.45 5.26
C TYR A 9 -2.74 3.45 4.94
N SER A 10 -2.97 4.43 4.07
CA SER A 10 -1.99 5.50 3.83
C SER A 10 -1.81 6.47 4.99
N THR A 11 -2.77 6.52 5.93
CA THR A 11 -2.76 7.45 7.06
C THR A 11 -2.80 6.76 8.42
N PHE A 12 -2.93 5.43 8.45
CA PHE A 12 -3.01 4.67 9.69
C PHE A 12 -1.74 4.82 10.52
N ASN A 13 -1.91 5.20 11.79
CA ASN A 13 -0.82 5.37 12.73
C ASN A 13 -0.48 4.03 13.41
N ALA A 14 0.28 3.20 12.70
CA ALA A 14 0.72 1.90 13.18
C ALA A 14 1.71 1.99 14.36
N ASP A 15 2.24 3.17 14.70
CA ASP A 15 3.10 3.36 15.87
C ASP A 15 2.30 3.46 17.17
N GLN A 16 1.04 3.89 17.08
CA GLN A 16 0.16 4.05 18.24
C GLN A 16 -0.89 2.96 18.35
N TYR A 17 -1.30 2.37 17.22
CA TYR A 17 -2.45 1.49 17.17
C TYR A 17 -2.16 0.16 16.50
N GLU A 18 -2.92 -0.86 16.93
CA GLU A 18 -3.03 -2.15 16.29
C GLU A 18 -4.47 -2.49 15.91
N LEU A 19 -4.62 -3.39 14.94
CA LEU A 19 -5.92 -3.78 14.42
C LEU A 19 -6.38 -5.08 15.08
N SER A 20 -7.46 -4.98 15.84
CA SER A 20 -8.05 -6.09 16.58
C SER A 20 -9.40 -6.48 15.98
N PRO A 21 -9.53 -7.70 15.43
CA PRO A 21 -10.82 -8.19 14.93
C PRO A 21 -11.81 -8.52 16.05
N TRP A 22 -11.38 -8.65 17.31
CA TRP A 22 -12.27 -8.95 18.44
C TRP A 22 -13.11 -7.76 18.86
N THR A 23 -12.50 -6.58 18.88
CA THR A 23 -13.17 -5.34 19.25
C THR A 23 -13.75 -4.63 18.03
N GLY A 24 -13.17 -4.86 16.84
CA GLY A 24 -13.53 -4.10 15.64
C GLY A 24 -13.07 -2.64 15.69
N GLU A 25 -12.22 -2.31 16.67
CA GLU A 25 -11.73 -0.97 16.97
C GLU A 25 -10.19 -0.94 16.90
N PHE A 26 -9.62 0.26 17.02
CA PHE A 26 -8.17 0.42 17.16
C PHE A 26 -7.76 0.23 18.61
N GLU A 27 -6.84 -0.71 18.84
CA GLU A 27 -6.30 -0.95 20.17
C GLU A 27 -4.94 -0.27 20.31
N PRO A 28 -4.57 0.22 21.52
CA PRO A 28 -3.24 0.74 21.75
C PRO A 28 -2.18 -0.32 21.46
N LYS A 29 -1.14 0.06 20.72
CA LYS A 29 -0.07 -0.86 20.32
C LYS A 29 0.62 -1.45 21.55
N THR A 30 0.66 -2.78 21.63
CA THR A 30 1.27 -3.52 22.75
C THR A 30 2.77 -3.76 22.58
N SER A 31 3.29 -3.77 21.34
CA SER A 31 4.70 -4.04 21.05
C SER A 31 5.37 -2.94 20.21
N ASN A 32 6.50 -2.42 20.68
CA ASN A 32 7.28 -1.40 19.99
C ASN A 32 8.23 -1.96 18.92
N THR A 33 8.41 -3.27 18.83
CA THR A 33 9.35 -3.91 17.88
C THR A 33 8.70 -4.28 16.56
N ILE A 34 7.36 -4.41 16.54
CA ILE A 34 6.60 -4.79 15.36
C ILE A 34 6.15 -3.52 14.65
N PRO A 35 6.41 -3.35 13.34
CA PRO A 35 6.09 -2.13 12.62
C PRO A 35 4.57 -1.94 12.43
N PHE A 36 3.85 -3.03 12.20
CA PHE A 36 2.41 -3.07 11.96
C PHE A 36 1.83 -4.35 12.54
N SER A 37 0.70 -4.23 13.24
CA SER A 37 0.11 -5.31 14.03
C SER A 37 -1.35 -5.53 13.63
N ILE A 38 -1.65 -6.75 13.18
CA ILE A 38 -3.01 -7.28 13.06
C ILE A 38 -3.09 -8.50 13.96
N LEU A 39 -3.99 -8.46 14.93
CA LEU A 39 -4.19 -9.55 15.87
C LEU A 39 -5.01 -10.67 15.21
N ASP A 40 -4.66 -11.91 15.51
CA ASP A 40 -5.35 -13.09 14.99
C ASP A 40 -6.75 -13.24 15.62
N PRO A 41 -7.86 -13.40 14.88
CA PRO A 41 -9.20 -13.48 15.48
C PRO A 41 -9.45 -14.69 16.41
N PHE A 42 -8.58 -15.69 16.43
CA PHE A 42 -8.72 -16.90 17.24
C PHE A 42 -7.65 -17.03 18.33
N GLU A 43 -6.47 -16.46 18.13
CA GLU A 43 -5.31 -16.58 19.04
C GLU A 43 -4.85 -15.21 19.56
N HIS A 44 -5.06 -14.94 20.86
CA HIS A 44 -4.86 -13.60 21.44
C HIS A 44 -3.41 -13.10 21.42
N ASP A 45 -2.46 -14.04 21.53
CA ASP A 45 -1.03 -13.73 21.55
C ASP A 45 -0.38 -13.81 20.16
N HIS A 46 -1.18 -14.06 19.11
CA HIS A 46 -0.68 -14.24 17.75
C HIS A 46 -0.88 -12.98 16.91
N ASN A 47 0.21 -12.50 16.32
CA ASN A 47 0.22 -11.37 15.40
C ASN A 47 0.45 -11.85 13.97
N LEU A 48 -0.57 -11.64 13.11
CA LEU A 48 -0.60 -12.08 11.72
C LEU A 48 0.43 -11.38 10.83
N THR A 49 0.98 -10.26 11.28
CA THR A 49 1.91 -9.42 10.53
C THR A 49 3.29 -9.32 11.18
N SER A 50 3.60 -10.22 12.12
CA SER A 50 4.89 -10.30 12.82
C SER A 50 6.10 -10.45 11.90
N ASN A 51 5.92 -10.97 10.69
CA ASN A 51 6.98 -11.15 9.69
C ASN A 51 7.20 -9.92 8.78
N ILE A 52 6.37 -8.89 8.87
CA ILE A 52 6.49 -7.68 8.05
C ILE A 52 7.58 -6.78 8.62
N SER A 53 8.53 -6.37 7.79
CA SER A 53 9.56 -5.38 8.16
C SER A 53 9.02 -3.95 8.09
N GLN A 54 9.62 -3.03 8.85
CA GLN A 54 9.30 -1.59 8.78
C GLN A 54 9.39 -1.06 7.34
N SER A 55 10.42 -1.48 6.60
CA SER A 55 10.61 -1.07 5.20
C SER A 55 9.49 -1.53 4.28
N ASN A 56 8.95 -2.73 4.48
CA ASN A 56 7.83 -3.24 3.67
C ASN A 56 6.51 -2.56 4.06
N TRP A 57 6.32 -2.28 5.34
CA TRP A 57 5.17 -1.50 5.82
C TRP A 57 5.14 -0.09 5.22
N LEU A 58 6.26 0.64 5.29
CA LEU A 58 6.35 2.00 4.71
C LEU A 58 6.07 2.00 3.20
N LYS A 59 6.65 1.06 2.46
CA LYS A 59 6.35 0.88 1.02
C LYS A 59 4.86 0.63 0.79
N PHE A 60 4.23 -0.20 1.61
CA PHE A 60 2.80 -0.45 1.49
C PHE A 60 1.95 0.82 1.73
N GLN A 61 2.30 1.65 2.73
CA GLN A 61 1.63 2.92 2.98
C GLN A 61 1.77 3.90 1.80
N GLU A 62 2.98 3.98 1.22
CA GLU A 62 3.25 4.80 0.03
C GLU A 62 2.40 4.35 -1.17
N GLU A 63 2.30 3.04 -1.41
CA GLU A 63 1.49 2.47 -2.49
C GLU A 63 0.00 2.72 -2.27
N CYS A 64 -0.48 2.66 -1.02
CA CYS A 64 -1.84 3.04 -0.68
C CYS A 64 -2.08 4.54 -0.94
N SER A 65 -1.14 5.40 -0.57
CA SER A 65 -1.23 6.84 -0.83
C SER A 65 -1.33 7.14 -2.32
N LEU A 66 -0.47 6.52 -3.13
CA LEU A 66 -0.50 6.66 -4.59
C LEU A 66 -1.82 6.14 -5.16
N ALA A 67 -2.27 4.96 -4.76
CA ALA A 67 -3.52 4.37 -5.23
C ALA A 67 -4.75 5.25 -4.89
N HIS A 68 -4.74 5.89 -3.72
CA HIS A 68 -5.76 6.88 -3.35
C HIS A 68 -5.74 8.10 -4.27
N GLN A 69 -4.56 8.69 -4.52
CA GLN A 69 -4.40 9.83 -5.41
C GLN A 69 -4.88 9.51 -6.83
N ILE A 70 -4.57 8.31 -7.35
CA ILE A 70 -5.04 7.84 -8.65
C ILE A 70 -6.57 7.80 -8.69
N PHE A 71 -7.21 7.27 -7.65
CA PHE A 71 -8.66 7.23 -7.57
C PHE A 71 -9.28 8.63 -7.55
N ASP A 72 -8.69 9.56 -6.81
CA ASP A 72 -9.15 10.96 -6.76
C ASP A 72 -9.05 11.64 -8.12
N GLU A 73 -7.93 11.50 -8.82
CA GLU A 73 -7.75 12.09 -10.14
C GLU A 73 -8.66 11.44 -11.20
N CYS A 74 -8.81 10.11 -11.17
CA CYS A 74 -9.72 9.40 -12.06
C CYS A 74 -11.19 9.81 -11.88
N SER A 75 -11.57 10.20 -10.66
CA SER A 75 -12.94 10.64 -10.37
C SER A 75 -13.28 12.01 -10.97
N LYS A 76 -12.26 12.85 -11.24
CA LYS A 76 -12.44 14.23 -11.72
C LYS A 76 -12.67 14.30 -13.22
N LYS A 77 -11.91 13.55 -14.04
CA LYS A 77 -12.08 13.53 -15.50
C LYS A 77 -11.65 12.20 -16.11
N ARG A 78 -12.45 11.66 -17.02
CA ARG A 78 -12.12 10.45 -17.80
C ARG A 78 -11.23 10.84 -18.99
N GLN A 79 -9.94 11.06 -18.77
CA GLN A 79 -9.01 11.55 -19.80
C GLN A 79 -8.08 10.49 -20.40
N HIS A 80 -8.00 9.29 -19.82
CA HIS A 80 -7.01 8.28 -20.22
C HIS A 80 -7.65 7.00 -20.76
N LYS A 81 -6.90 6.30 -21.64
CA LYS A 81 -7.25 4.98 -22.20
C LYS A 81 -7.36 3.89 -21.11
N SER A 82 -6.75 4.12 -19.95
CA SER A 82 -6.79 3.28 -18.74
C SER A 82 -7.27 4.15 -17.57
N TRP A 83 -8.12 3.63 -16.68
CA TRP A 83 -8.76 4.41 -15.62
C TRP A 83 -9.06 3.58 -14.37
N GLY A 84 -9.13 4.23 -13.20
CA GLY A 84 -9.47 3.58 -11.94
C GLY A 84 -8.52 2.43 -11.59
N LEU A 85 -9.08 1.24 -11.35
CA LEU A 85 -8.32 0.05 -10.93
C LEU A 85 -7.23 -0.35 -11.94
N SER A 86 -7.45 -0.19 -13.23
CA SER A 86 -6.46 -0.59 -14.24
C SER A 86 -5.17 0.24 -14.16
N LEU A 87 -5.26 1.51 -13.74
CA LEU A 87 -4.08 2.35 -13.53
C LEU A 87 -3.27 1.88 -12.31
N ILE A 88 -3.96 1.50 -11.23
CA ILE A 88 -3.34 1.02 -9.99
C ILE A 88 -2.60 -0.29 -10.23
N LEU A 89 -3.22 -1.23 -10.96
CA LEU A 89 -2.63 -2.55 -11.22
C LEU A 89 -1.49 -2.51 -12.23
N THR A 90 -1.55 -1.63 -13.23
CA THR A 90 -0.57 -1.65 -14.33
C THR A 90 0.55 -0.63 -14.16
N ARG A 91 0.33 0.47 -13.44
CA ARG A 91 1.26 1.62 -13.30
C ARG A 91 1.80 2.22 -14.60
N LYS A 92 1.39 1.73 -15.77
CA LYS A 92 1.96 2.04 -17.09
C LYS A 92 1.62 3.44 -17.62
N SER A 93 0.78 4.22 -16.94
CA SER A 93 0.22 5.45 -17.51
C SER A 93 0.01 6.60 -16.52
N LEU A 94 0.71 6.58 -15.38
CA LEU A 94 0.65 7.72 -14.46
C LEU A 94 1.48 8.88 -15.05
N PRO A 95 0.89 10.06 -15.31
CA PRO A 95 1.65 11.23 -15.71
C PRO A 95 2.65 11.59 -14.61
N LYS A 96 3.95 11.47 -14.92
CA LYS A 96 5.08 11.73 -13.99
C LYS A 96 5.08 13.13 -13.36
N ASN A 97 4.28 14.06 -13.89
CA ASN A 97 4.31 15.46 -13.51
C ASN A 97 3.27 15.86 -12.45
N ASN A 98 2.28 15.00 -12.14
CA ASN A 98 1.19 15.34 -11.20
C ASN A 98 1.22 14.56 -9.88
N PHE A 99 2.09 13.57 -9.76
CA PHE A 99 2.27 12.81 -8.52
C PHE A 99 3.60 13.25 -7.92
N LEU A 100 3.56 13.84 -6.71
CA LEU A 100 4.75 14.14 -5.93
C LEU A 100 5.43 12.83 -5.53
N HIS A 101 6.19 12.26 -6.45
CA HIS A 101 7.25 11.32 -6.12
C HIS A 101 8.46 12.19 -5.78
N GLU A 102 8.48 12.73 -4.56
CA GLU A 102 9.72 13.29 -4.04
C GLU A 102 10.76 12.16 -4.09
N GLN A 103 11.78 12.38 -4.93
CA GLN A 103 12.92 11.51 -5.08
C GLN A 103 13.61 11.37 -3.72
N GLN A 104 13.33 10.29 -2.99
CA GLN A 104 14.20 9.84 -1.90
C GLN A 104 14.94 8.58 -2.35
N LYS A 105 16.12 8.84 -2.92
CA LYS A 105 17.32 7.98 -3.04
C LYS A 105 17.09 6.49 -3.38
N LEU A 106 17.34 6.16 -4.65
CA LEU A 106 18.01 4.96 -5.17
C LEU A 106 18.08 3.75 -4.22
N TYR A 107 17.07 2.88 -4.30
CA TYR A 107 17.30 1.45 -4.17
C TYR A 107 17.44 0.88 -5.58
N ASN A 108 18.65 0.42 -5.92
CA ASN A 108 18.94 -0.24 -7.18
C ASN A 108 18.06 -1.49 -7.34
N TYR A 109 16.97 -1.37 -8.10
CA TYR A 109 16.24 -2.52 -8.61
C TYR A 109 17.04 -3.12 -9.76
N SER A 110 17.70 -4.25 -9.52
CA SER A 110 18.18 -5.13 -10.58
C SER A 110 16.95 -5.70 -11.32
N GLN A 111 16.67 -5.19 -12.51
CA GLN A 111 15.65 -5.74 -13.40
C GLN A 111 16.15 -7.08 -13.96
N THR A 112 15.66 -8.20 -13.44
CA THR A 112 15.70 -9.49 -14.16
C THR A 112 14.40 -9.63 -14.95
N THR A 113 14.35 -9.01 -16.12
CA THR A 113 13.28 -9.26 -17.10
C THR A 113 13.71 -10.44 -17.96
N ASN A 114 13.22 -11.64 -17.64
CA ASN A 114 13.25 -12.75 -18.59
C ASN A 114 12.12 -12.51 -19.60
N THR A 115 12.49 -11.94 -20.75
CA THR A 115 11.63 -11.88 -21.94
C THR A 115 11.63 -13.26 -22.58
N ILE A 116 10.51 -13.98 -22.52
CA ILE A 116 10.30 -15.18 -23.34
C ILE A 116 9.86 -14.68 -24.72
N GLU A 117 10.76 -14.80 -25.70
CA GLU A 117 10.43 -14.63 -27.12
C GLU A 117 9.57 -15.81 -27.58
N LEU A 118 8.34 -15.52 -28.02
CA LEU A 118 7.52 -16.46 -28.78
C LEU A 118 7.96 -16.35 -30.24
N ILE A 119 8.67 -17.37 -30.73
CA ILE A 119 9.00 -17.52 -32.15
C ILE A 119 7.77 -18.11 -32.86
N SER A 120 7.37 -17.46 -33.95
CA SER A 120 6.35 -17.86 -34.93
C SER A 120 6.80 -19.00 -35.83
#